data_AF-A0A7S3AJP1-F1
#
_entry.id   AF-A0A7S3AJP1-F1
#
_cell.length_a   1.000
_cell.length_b   1.000
_cell.length_c   1.000
_cell.angle_alpha   90.00
_cell.angle_beta   90.00
_cell.angle_gamma   90.00
#
_symmetry.space_group_name_H-M   'P 1'
#
loop_
_entity.id
_entity.type
_entity.pdbx_description
1 polymer ?
#
loop_
_entity_poly.entity_id
_entity_poly.type
_entity_poly.pdbx_seq_one_letter_code
_entity_poly.pdbx_strand_id
1 'polypeptide(L)'
;MSHNVKRLTAEKRAEKRRENEERANRYKELSGVTMSMRASGQFDQGALDACSRAVRMNPDMATLWNFRRGVLKRMHPDGDDDPMGARRQACEAELDLTQECLGLNPKSYPVWFHRQWVIEWGRCSWQWARELKLTAKLLALDDRNFHCWTYRRFVAKVAGESADAELNFTTSKIEQNFSNYSAWHYRSKLLPAIFGTVDDAASAGAIGGELRARLLEELQLVRNAFFTAPEDSSAWFYHRWVLAKLDAIDAAGAPPSDVRRPSPEHTAVLSDELAMIEDLLELEPESKWPLAAAVFLGKALAVVRPGSDERVSEHLRSLQRVDPTRVQYYAHLLDTVTSSALS
;
A
#
# COMPACT_ATOMS: atom_id res chain seq x y z
N MET A 1 11.29 -12.69 -12.26
CA MET A 1 10.57 -12.35 -13.51
C MET A 1 11.21 -11.10 -14.10
N SER A 2 11.55 -11.11 -15.38
CA SER A 2 12.12 -9.93 -16.05
C SER A 2 10.99 -8.99 -16.48
N HIS A 3 10.97 -7.76 -15.96
CA HIS A 3 9.99 -6.74 -16.34
C HIS A 3 10.56 -5.86 -17.47
N ASN A 4 9.72 -5.48 -18.45
CA ASN A 4 10.07 -4.56 -19.55
C ASN A 4 11.23 -5.00 -20.47
N VAL A 5 11.16 -6.21 -21.03
CA VAL A 5 12.12 -6.63 -22.06
C VAL A 5 11.81 -5.92 -23.39
N LYS A 6 12.55 -4.85 -23.70
CA LYS A 6 12.47 -4.18 -25.01
C LYS A 6 12.79 -5.17 -26.14
N ARG A 7 12.05 -5.13 -27.25
CA ARG A 7 12.39 -5.87 -28.48
C ARG A 7 13.71 -5.30 -29.03
N LEU A 8 14.78 -6.08 -28.91
CA LEU A 8 16.11 -5.75 -29.44
C LEU A 8 16.34 -6.42 -30.79
N THR A 9 17.18 -5.83 -31.63
CA THR A 9 17.73 -6.45 -32.86
C THR A 9 18.58 -7.67 -32.51
N ALA A 10 18.84 -8.55 -33.47
CA ALA A 10 19.63 -9.77 -33.24
C ALA A 10 21.04 -9.44 -32.70
N GLU A 11 21.69 -8.42 -33.27
CA GLU A 11 23.00 -7.92 -32.84
C GLU A 11 22.99 -7.40 -31.39
N LYS A 12 22.06 -6.51 -31.05
CA LYS A 12 21.89 -6.00 -29.68
C LYS A 12 21.53 -7.10 -28.67
N ARG A 13 20.86 -8.18 -29.11
CA ARG A 13 20.61 -9.36 -28.25
C ARG A 13 21.88 -10.16 -28.00
N ALA A 14 22.73 -10.33 -29.01
CA ALA A 14 24.00 -11.04 -28.87
C ALA A 14 24.96 -10.28 -27.95
N GLU A 15 25.07 -8.96 -28.13
CA GLU A 15 25.86 -8.09 -27.25
C GLU A 15 25.37 -8.15 -25.79
N LYS A 16 24.07 -7.94 -25.56
CA LYS A 16 23.47 -8.02 -24.23
C LYS A 16 23.62 -9.40 -23.60
N ARG A 17 23.63 -10.48 -24.39
CA ARG A 17 23.89 -11.84 -23.91
C ARG A 17 25.32 -11.96 -23.40
N ARG A 18 26.32 -11.50 -24.18
CA ARG A 18 27.73 -11.50 -23.76
C ARG A 18 27.93 -10.68 -22.47
N GLU A 19 27.35 -9.48 -22.39
CA GLU A 19 27.39 -8.65 -21.19
C GLU A 19 26.78 -9.36 -19.97
N ASN A 20 25.64 -10.02 -20.16
CA ASN A 20 24.99 -10.79 -19.09
C ASN A 20 25.81 -12.00 -18.66
N GLU A 21 26.47 -12.69 -19.57
CA GLU A 21 27.34 -13.84 -19.28
C GLU A 21 28.59 -13.40 -18.51
N GLU A 22 29.25 -12.32 -18.93
CA GLU A 22 30.38 -11.73 -18.20
C GLU A 22 29.96 -11.26 -16.81
N ARG A 23 28.79 -10.61 -16.70
CA ARG A 23 28.21 -10.22 -15.42
C ARG A 23 27.93 -11.45 -14.55
N ALA A 24 27.36 -12.52 -15.11
CA ALA A 24 27.06 -13.73 -14.37
C ALA A 24 28.34 -14.43 -13.86
N ASN A 25 29.40 -14.48 -14.67
CA ASN A 25 30.67 -15.09 -14.28
C ASN A 25 31.36 -14.30 -13.15
N ARG A 26 31.44 -12.97 -13.28
CA ARG A 26 31.93 -12.11 -12.19
C ARG A 26 31.12 -12.28 -10.90
N TYR A 27 29.80 -12.41 -11.00
CA TYR A 27 28.97 -12.66 -9.82
C TYR A 27 29.24 -14.03 -9.20
N LYS A 28 29.42 -15.08 -10.00
CA LYS A 28 29.77 -16.42 -9.49
C LYS A 28 31.09 -16.41 -8.73
N GLU A 29 32.09 -15.69 -9.22
CA GLU A 29 33.38 -15.53 -8.54
C GLU A 29 33.22 -14.81 -7.19
N LEU A 30 32.60 -13.63 -7.19
CA LEU A 30 32.42 -12.83 -5.97
C LEU A 30 31.57 -13.53 -4.90
N SER A 31 30.45 -14.14 -5.33
CA SER A 31 29.59 -14.90 -4.42
C SER A 31 30.26 -16.19 -3.95
N GLY A 32 31.06 -16.85 -4.80
CA GLY A 32 31.86 -18.02 -4.46
C GLY A 32 32.85 -17.74 -3.33
N VAL A 33 33.65 -16.66 -3.45
CA VAL A 33 34.58 -16.22 -2.39
C VAL A 33 33.84 -16.01 -1.07
N THR A 34 32.71 -15.30 -1.11
CA THR A 34 31.91 -15.01 0.10
C THR A 34 31.34 -16.29 0.73
N MET A 35 30.89 -17.24 -0.10
CA MET A 35 30.37 -18.52 0.38
C MET A 35 31.46 -19.42 0.96
N SER A 36 32.69 -19.38 0.42
CA SER A 36 33.84 -20.07 1.00
C SER A 36 34.21 -19.51 2.38
N MET A 37 34.22 -18.18 2.53
CA MET A 37 34.43 -17.53 3.84
C MET A 37 33.36 -17.93 4.86
N ARG A 38 32.10 -18.01 4.42
CA ARG A 38 31.01 -18.53 5.26
C ARG A 38 31.25 -19.97 5.69
N ALA A 39 31.67 -20.83 4.76
CA ALA A 39 31.89 -22.26 5.03
C ALA A 39 33.07 -22.49 5.99
N SER A 40 34.11 -21.64 5.94
CA SER A 40 35.26 -21.70 6.84
C SER A 40 35.05 -20.97 8.18
N GLY A 41 33.89 -20.33 8.39
CA GLY A 41 33.59 -19.60 9.62
C GLY A 41 34.42 -18.34 9.80
N GLN A 42 34.83 -17.67 8.72
CA GLN A 42 35.53 -16.39 8.77
C GLN A 42 34.53 -15.26 9.07
N PHE A 43 34.65 -14.65 10.25
CA PHE A 43 33.77 -13.57 10.72
C PHE A 43 34.58 -12.30 11.03
N ASP A 44 35.13 -11.69 9.98
CA ASP A 44 36.00 -10.51 10.05
C ASP A 44 35.61 -9.44 9.01
N GLN A 45 36.39 -8.35 8.97
CA GLN A 45 36.20 -7.27 8.00
C GLN A 45 36.35 -7.75 6.54
N GLY A 46 37.22 -8.73 6.27
CA GLY A 46 37.40 -9.30 4.94
C GLY A 46 36.13 -9.99 4.44
N ALA A 47 35.41 -10.68 5.32
CA ALA A 47 34.11 -11.27 5.02
C ALA A 47 33.04 -10.20 4.72
N LEU A 48 33.03 -9.08 5.44
CA LEU A 48 32.17 -7.94 5.12
C LEU A 48 32.51 -7.34 3.75
N ASP A 49 33.78 -7.15 3.42
CA ASP A 49 34.18 -6.56 2.15
C ASP A 49 33.86 -7.48 0.96
N ALA A 50 34.03 -8.79 1.13
CA ALA A 50 33.59 -9.81 0.17
C ALA A 50 32.07 -9.77 -0.05
N CYS A 51 31.29 -9.79 1.04
CA CYS A 51 29.83 -9.66 0.97
C CYS A 51 29.40 -8.40 0.22
N SER A 52 29.99 -7.24 0.55
CA SER A 52 29.62 -5.95 -0.04
C SER A 52 29.79 -5.95 -1.55
N ARG A 53 30.90 -6.51 -2.05
CA ARG A 53 31.15 -6.65 -3.51
C ARG A 53 30.10 -7.52 -4.18
N ALA A 54 29.72 -8.64 -3.56
CA ALA A 54 28.73 -9.55 -4.13
C ALA A 54 27.30 -8.97 -4.13
N VAL A 55 26.86 -8.32 -3.03
CA VAL A 55 25.49 -7.77 -2.94
C VAL A 55 25.30 -6.50 -3.77
N ARG A 56 26.36 -5.71 -4.02
CA ARG A 56 26.35 -4.62 -5.01
C ARG A 56 26.14 -5.12 -6.44
N MET A 57 26.39 -6.40 -6.70
CA MET A 57 26.18 -6.98 -8.02
C MET A 57 24.80 -7.65 -8.15
N ASN A 58 24.37 -8.32 -7.08
CA ASN A 58 23.05 -8.92 -6.94
C ASN A 58 22.53 -8.77 -5.49
N PRO A 59 21.69 -7.75 -5.22
CA PRO A 59 21.16 -7.53 -3.87
C PRO A 59 20.14 -8.58 -3.43
N ASP A 60 19.62 -9.42 -4.33
CA ASP A 60 18.56 -10.38 -4.02
C ASP A 60 19.06 -11.72 -3.45
N MET A 61 20.39 -11.88 -3.30
CA MET A 61 20.95 -13.10 -2.70
C MET A 61 20.84 -13.06 -1.16
N ALA A 62 19.69 -13.47 -0.64
CA ALA A 62 19.37 -13.45 0.79
C ALA A 62 20.44 -14.11 1.68
N THR A 63 21.05 -15.21 1.23
CA THR A 63 22.10 -15.92 2.00
C THR A 63 23.30 -15.04 2.32
N LEU A 64 23.69 -14.12 1.42
CA LEU A 64 24.83 -13.23 1.66
C LEU A 64 24.49 -12.20 2.74
N TRP A 65 23.28 -11.66 2.75
CA TRP A 65 22.80 -10.81 3.83
C TRP A 65 22.72 -11.55 5.16
N ASN A 66 22.28 -12.81 5.17
CA ASN A 66 22.26 -13.64 6.38
C ASN A 66 23.68 -13.83 6.94
N PHE A 67 24.65 -14.17 6.07
CA PHE A 67 26.04 -14.30 6.47
C PHE A 67 26.60 -12.99 7.01
N ARG A 68 26.36 -11.88 6.29
CA ARG A 68 26.79 -10.53 6.69
C ARG A 68 26.29 -10.15 8.09
N ARG A 69 25.00 -10.41 8.40
CA ARG A 69 24.46 -10.19 9.76
C ARG A 69 25.16 -11.06 10.81
N GLY A 70 25.52 -12.29 10.48
CA GLY A 70 26.31 -13.17 11.33
C GLY A 70 27.70 -12.59 11.64
N VAL A 71 28.38 -12.07 10.62
CA VAL A 71 29.68 -11.38 10.77
C VAL A 71 29.55 -10.15 11.67
N LEU A 72 28.57 -9.27 11.40
CA LEU A 72 28.32 -8.07 12.20
C LEU A 72 28.05 -8.39 13.68
N LYS A 73 27.22 -9.39 13.97
CA LYS A 73 26.93 -9.82 15.34
C LYS A 73 28.14 -10.41 16.06
N ARG A 74 29.04 -11.07 15.34
CA ARG A 74 30.29 -11.62 15.90
C ARG A 74 31.31 -10.53 16.20
N MET A 75 31.45 -9.56 15.30
CA MET A 75 32.38 -8.44 15.45
C MET A 75 31.89 -7.42 16.48
N HIS A 76 30.58 -7.26 16.63
CA HIS A 76 29.95 -6.33 17.58
C HIS A 76 28.92 -7.09 18.44
N PRO A 77 29.37 -7.90 19.41
CA PRO A 77 28.48 -8.69 20.27
C PRO A 77 27.51 -7.80 21.07
N ASP A 78 26.42 -8.40 21.55
CA ASP A 78 25.49 -7.74 22.48
C ASP A 78 26.23 -7.50 23.80
N GLY A 79 26.46 -6.23 24.12
CA GLY A 79 26.98 -5.78 25.41
C GLY A 79 25.87 -5.02 26.15
N ASP A 80 25.79 -5.23 27.46
CA ASP A 80 24.75 -4.64 28.30
C ASP A 80 24.91 -3.10 28.43
N ASP A 81 26.08 -2.53 28.10
CA ASP A 81 26.49 -1.16 28.47
C ASP A 81 27.09 -0.29 27.33
N ASP A 82 26.71 -0.48 26.06
CA ASP A 82 27.01 0.55 25.03
C ASP A 82 25.79 0.95 24.21
N PRO A 83 25.06 2.01 24.62
CA PRO A 83 23.79 2.37 24.02
C PRO A 83 23.89 3.03 22.63
N MET A 84 25.06 3.45 22.14
CA MET A 84 25.10 4.24 20.89
C MET A 84 26.47 4.34 20.19
N GLY A 85 27.56 3.86 20.79
CA GLY A 85 28.93 4.01 20.27
C GLY A 85 29.42 2.81 19.45
N ALA A 86 29.49 1.63 20.07
CA ALA A 86 30.19 0.46 19.52
C ALA A 86 29.69 -0.03 18.16
N ARG A 87 28.41 0.23 17.82
CA ARG A 87 27.79 -0.19 16.55
C ARG A 87 27.54 0.95 15.58
N ARG A 88 27.73 2.21 15.97
CA ARG A 88 27.31 3.36 15.15
C ARG A 88 27.99 3.35 13.79
N GLN A 89 29.31 3.21 13.76
CA GLN A 89 30.07 3.18 12.50
C GLN A 89 29.65 2.00 11.61
N ALA A 90 29.43 0.82 12.20
CA ALA A 90 28.94 -0.34 11.47
C ALA A 90 27.52 -0.08 10.90
N CYS A 91 26.62 0.48 11.69
CA CYS A 91 25.26 0.80 11.24
C CYS A 91 25.26 1.85 10.12
N GLU A 92 26.09 2.89 10.22
CA GLU A 92 26.24 3.89 9.15
C GLU A 92 26.73 3.23 7.85
N ALA A 93 27.76 2.39 7.92
CA ALA A 93 28.26 1.65 6.75
C ALA A 93 27.20 0.73 6.14
N GLU A 94 26.40 0.05 6.97
CA GLU A 94 25.31 -0.82 6.48
C GLU A 94 24.14 -0.04 5.90
N LEU A 95 23.80 1.13 6.46
CA LEU A 95 22.78 2.01 5.91
C LEU A 95 23.21 2.61 4.57
N ASP A 96 24.49 2.92 4.38
CA ASP A 96 25.01 3.37 3.09
C ASP A 96 25.02 2.23 2.07
N LEU A 97 25.49 1.03 2.44
CA LEU A 97 25.46 -0.15 1.57
C LEU A 97 24.03 -0.50 1.13
N THR A 98 23.07 -0.51 2.05
CA THR A 98 21.67 -0.79 1.69
C THR A 98 21.09 0.31 0.81
N GLN A 99 21.47 1.58 1.01
CA GLN A 99 21.04 2.67 0.14
C GLN A 99 21.59 2.50 -1.30
N GLU A 100 22.87 2.13 -1.46
CA GLU A 100 23.44 1.78 -2.76
C GLU A 100 22.68 0.63 -3.42
N CYS A 101 22.42 -0.45 -2.67
CA CYS A 101 21.68 -1.61 -3.17
C CYS A 101 20.23 -1.27 -3.55
N LEU A 102 19.55 -0.38 -2.82
CA LEU A 102 18.23 0.11 -3.19
C LEU A 102 18.26 0.96 -4.48
N GLY A 103 19.36 1.68 -4.73
CA GLY A 103 19.59 2.36 -6.00
C GLY A 103 19.68 1.41 -7.20
N LEU A 104 20.11 0.16 -6.97
CA LEU A 104 20.19 -0.89 -7.99
C LEU A 104 18.87 -1.65 -8.15
N ASN A 105 18.26 -2.05 -7.03
CA ASN A 105 16.98 -2.73 -7.01
C ASN A 105 16.12 -2.24 -5.82
N PRO A 106 15.24 -1.24 -6.03
CA PRO A 106 14.39 -0.69 -4.97
C PRO A 106 13.26 -1.64 -4.52
N LYS A 107 13.12 -2.81 -5.16
CA LYS A 107 12.11 -3.85 -4.88
C LYS A 107 12.74 -5.12 -4.28
N SER A 108 13.98 -5.02 -3.79
CA SER A 108 14.70 -6.14 -3.20
C SER A 108 14.25 -6.40 -1.76
N TYR A 109 13.58 -7.53 -1.52
CA TYR A 109 13.18 -7.95 -0.17
C TYR A 109 14.37 -8.06 0.80
N PRO A 110 15.49 -8.73 0.45
CA PRO A 110 16.62 -8.87 1.38
C PRO A 110 17.23 -7.54 1.81
N VAL A 111 17.28 -6.54 0.91
CA VAL A 111 17.85 -5.21 1.22
C VAL A 111 16.96 -4.47 2.20
N TRP A 112 15.65 -4.40 1.96
CA TRP A 112 14.70 -3.76 2.88
C TRP A 112 14.70 -4.43 4.25
N PHE A 113 14.72 -5.77 4.27
CA PHE A 113 14.81 -6.53 5.52
C PHE A 113 16.12 -6.25 6.27
N HIS A 114 17.25 -6.24 5.57
CA HIS A 114 18.54 -5.94 6.18
C HIS A 114 18.59 -4.51 6.72
N ARG A 115 18.05 -3.54 5.99
CA ARG A 115 17.96 -2.15 6.44
C ARG A 115 17.13 -2.01 7.72
N GLN A 116 15.95 -2.63 7.77
CA GLN A 116 15.13 -2.70 8.99
C GLN A 116 15.90 -3.34 10.15
N TRP A 117 16.56 -4.47 9.90
CA TRP A 117 17.37 -5.16 10.90
C TRP A 117 18.49 -4.27 11.45
N VAL A 118 19.16 -3.45 10.62
CA VAL A 118 20.20 -2.51 11.09
C VAL A 118 19.61 -1.47 12.05
N ILE A 119 18.43 -0.91 11.74
CA ILE A 119 17.77 0.06 12.62
C ILE A 119 17.47 -0.56 13.99
N GLU A 120 16.96 -1.79 14.01
CA GLU A 120 16.62 -2.51 15.25
C GLU A 120 17.88 -2.94 16.02
N TRP A 121 18.83 -3.58 15.34
CA TRP A 121 20.07 -4.12 15.93
C TRP A 121 20.98 -3.03 16.48
N GLY A 122 21.09 -1.92 15.76
CA GLY A 122 21.86 -0.76 16.18
C GLY A 122 21.12 0.17 17.14
N ARG A 123 19.82 -0.06 17.39
CA ARG A 123 18.95 0.89 18.11
C ARG A 123 19.08 2.32 17.57
N CYS A 124 19.03 2.45 16.23
CA CYS A 124 19.42 3.64 15.49
C CYS A 124 18.42 4.81 15.58
N SER A 125 18.03 5.23 16.79
CA SER A 125 17.09 6.34 17.00
C SER A 125 17.55 7.65 16.35
N TRP A 126 18.86 7.86 16.30
CA TRP A 126 19.49 9.00 15.62
C TRP A 126 19.32 9.02 14.10
N GLN A 127 18.85 7.94 13.48
CA GLN A 127 18.61 7.86 12.04
C GLN A 127 17.14 8.02 11.64
N TRP A 128 16.18 7.91 12.57
CA TRP A 128 14.75 7.86 12.23
C TRP A 128 14.29 9.04 11.35
N ALA A 129 14.68 10.27 11.68
CA ALA A 129 14.36 11.44 10.87
C ALA A 129 14.97 11.38 9.45
N ARG A 130 16.19 10.83 9.30
CA ARG A 130 16.82 10.59 8.00
C ARG A 130 16.08 9.50 7.22
N GLU A 131 15.63 8.45 7.90
CA GLU A 131 14.89 7.34 7.29
C GLU A 131 13.49 7.78 6.81
N LEU A 132 12.78 8.63 7.56
CA LEU A 132 11.52 9.23 7.11
C LEU A 132 11.72 10.11 5.86
N LYS A 133 12.80 10.90 5.82
CA LYS A 133 13.17 11.68 4.63
C LYS A 133 13.54 10.79 3.44
N LEU A 134 14.26 9.68 3.67
CA LEU A 134 14.59 8.71 2.63
C LEU A 134 13.33 8.09 2.04
N THR A 135 12.39 7.64 2.87
CA THR A 135 11.12 7.05 2.38
C THR A 135 10.31 8.07 1.58
N ALA A 136 10.25 9.33 2.02
CA ALA A 136 9.58 10.39 1.26
C ALA A 136 10.19 10.59 -0.13
N LYS A 137 11.53 10.57 -0.24
CA LYS A 137 12.26 10.66 -1.52
C LYS A 137 12.01 9.44 -2.41
N LEU A 138 12.12 8.23 -1.87
CA LEU A 138 11.90 7.00 -2.64
C LEU A 138 10.45 6.89 -3.14
N LEU A 139 9.47 7.32 -2.33
CA LEU A 139 8.06 7.41 -2.71
C LEU A 139 7.74 8.60 -3.63
N ALA A 140 8.68 9.53 -3.86
CA ALA A 140 8.55 10.50 -4.94
C ALA A 140 9.04 9.93 -6.28
N LEU A 141 9.89 8.90 -6.26
CA LEU A 141 10.40 8.21 -7.45
C LEU A 141 9.50 7.06 -7.90
N ASP A 142 9.00 6.25 -6.96
CA ASP A 142 8.01 5.19 -7.19
C ASP A 142 7.01 5.20 -6.04
N ASP A 143 5.92 5.93 -6.23
CA ASP A 143 4.87 6.16 -5.25
C ASP A 143 4.01 4.91 -4.97
N ARG A 144 4.18 3.86 -5.78
CA ARG A 144 3.55 2.53 -5.63
C ARG A 144 4.51 1.48 -5.09
N ASN A 145 5.73 1.86 -4.68
CA ASN A 145 6.67 0.93 -4.07
C ASN A 145 6.18 0.50 -2.68
N PHE A 146 5.46 -0.63 -2.61
CA PHE A 146 4.90 -1.15 -1.37
C PHE A 146 5.99 -1.54 -0.34
N HIS A 147 7.21 -1.87 -0.76
CA HIS A 147 8.31 -2.13 0.17
C HIS A 147 8.69 -0.84 0.91
N CYS A 148 8.79 0.27 0.18
CA CYS A 148 9.10 1.57 0.77
C CYS A 148 7.96 2.05 1.68
N TRP A 149 6.69 1.85 1.29
CA TRP A 149 5.54 2.11 2.18
C TRP A 149 5.58 1.26 3.44
N THR A 150 5.95 -0.03 3.32
CA THR A 150 6.08 -0.93 4.47
C THR A 150 7.20 -0.50 5.40
N TYR A 151 8.36 -0.14 4.84
CA TYR A 151 9.48 0.38 5.61
C TYR A 151 9.14 1.73 6.26
N ARG A 152 8.42 2.62 5.59
CA ARG A 152 7.94 3.87 6.18
C ARG A 152 7.07 3.60 7.41
N ARG A 153 6.10 2.69 7.34
CA ARG A 153 5.27 2.30 8.49
C ARG A 153 6.10 1.80 9.67
N PHE A 154 7.13 1.00 9.37
CA PHE A 154 8.08 0.55 10.39
C PHE A 154 8.81 1.74 11.03
N VAL A 155 9.41 2.63 10.23
CA VAL A 155 10.17 3.79 10.73
C VAL A 155 9.28 4.74 11.52
N ALA A 156 8.09 5.08 11.01
CA ALA A 156 7.12 5.94 11.68
C ALA A 156 6.73 5.36 13.06
N LYS A 157 6.50 4.05 13.13
CA LYS A 157 6.20 3.35 14.38
C LYS A 157 7.34 3.45 15.39
N VAL A 158 8.58 3.13 14.99
CA VAL A 158 9.72 3.17 15.93
C VAL A 158 10.10 4.60 16.31
N ALA A 159 9.86 5.57 15.43
CA ALA A 159 10.10 6.98 15.66
C ALA A 159 9.06 7.66 16.57
N GLY A 160 7.94 6.98 16.85
CA GLY A 160 6.82 7.60 17.56
C GLY A 160 6.16 8.72 16.76
N GLU A 161 6.19 8.64 15.43
CA GLU A 161 5.47 9.60 14.58
C GLU A 161 3.96 9.50 14.85
N SER A 162 3.34 10.66 15.05
CA SER A 162 1.90 10.73 15.24
C SER A 162 1.17 10.20 14.01
N ALA A 163 0.03 9.55 14.22
CA ALA A 163 -0.79 9.10 13.12
C ALA A 163 -1.35 10.27 12.30
N ASP A 164 -1.55 11.46 12.90
CA ASP A 164 -1.84 12.71 12.19
C ASP A 164 -0.72 13.14 11.23
N ALA A 165 0.54 13.04 11.63
CA ALA A 165 1.67 13.34 10.75
C ALA A 165 1.70 12.40 9.54
N GLU A 166 1.44 11.10 9.74
CA GLU A 166 1.34 10.14 8.64
C GLU A 166 0.07 10.35 7.80
N LEU A 167 -1.03 10.81 8.40
CA LEU A 167 -2.24 11.16 7.65
C LEU A 167 -1.96 12.36 6.74
N ASN A 168 -1.31 13.40 7.24
CA ASN A 168 -0.85 14.55 6.43
C ASN A 168 0.11 14.13 5.32
N PHE A 169 1.02 13.19 5.59
CA PHE A 169 1.89 12.63 4.55
C PHE A 169 1.07 11.95 3.45
N THR A 170 0.08 11.13 3.79
CA THR A 170 -0.78 10.51 2.76
C THR A 170 -1.60 11.52 1.98
N THR A 171 -2.10 12.60 2.61
CA THR A 171 -2.79 13.70 1.92
C THR A 171 -1.87 14.30 0.86
N SER A 172 -0.63 14.66 1.23
CA SER A 172 0.33 15.22 0.27
C SER A 172 0.64 14.27 -0.91
N LYS A 173 0.58 12.95 -0.67
CA LYS A 173 0.80 11.95 -1.73
C LYS A 173 -0.38 11.80 -2.67
N ILE A 174 -1.61 11.97 -2.17
CA ILE A 174 -2.83 11.98 -2.98
C ILE A 174 -2.91 13.26 -3.80
N GLU A 175 -2.57 14.41 -3.22
CA GLU A 175 -2.54 15.70 -3.94
C GLU A 175 -1.51 15.69 -5.08
N GLN A 176 -0.39 14.98 -4.91
CA GLN A 176 0.62 14.79 -5.96
C GLN A 176 0.16 13.80 -7.04
N ASN A 177 -0.55 12.74 -6.64
CA ASN A 177 -1.06 11.71 -7.53
C ASN A 177 -2.30 11.03 -6.93
N PHE A 178 -3.49 11.40 -7.40
CA PHE A 178 -4.75 10.82 -6.92
C PHE A 178 -4.88 9.33 -7.23
N SER A 179 -4.14 8.81 -8.22
CA SER A 179 -4.05 7.38 -8.54
C SER A 179 -3.18 6.58 -7.56
N ASN A 180 -2.64 7.21 -6.52
CA ASN A 180 -1.78 6.52 -5.54
C ASN A 180 -2.60 5.65 -4.58
N TYR A 181 -2.94 4.44 -5.03
CA TYR A 181 -3.63 3.44 -4.22
C TYR A 181 -2.92 3.13 -2.89
N SER A 182 -1.59 3.25 -2.83
CA SER A 182 -0.85 2.95 -1.61
C SER A 182 -1.09 4.02 -0.53
N ALA A 183 -1.25 5.28 -0.91
CA ALA A 183 -1.61 6.36 0.00
C ALA A 183 -3.04 6.17 0.53
N TRP A 184 -4.02 5.93 -0.35
CA TRP A 184 -5.40 5.61 0.03
C TRP A 184 -5.49 4.40 0.96
N HIS A 185 -4.78 3.33 0.63
CA HIS A 185 -4.70 2.15 1.48
C HIS A 185 -4.12 2.48 2.85
N TYR A 186 -3.05 3.28 2.92
CA TYR A 186 -2.49 3.63 4.21
C TYR A 186 -3.44 4.49 5.05
N ARG A 187 -4.18 5.44 4.43
CA ARG A 187 -5.27 6.17 5.10
C ARG A 187 -6.30 5.25 5.73
N SER A 188 -6.71 4.20 5.02
CA SER A 188 -7.68 3.21 5.54
C SER A 188 -7.21 2.47 6.81
N LYS A 189 -5.90 2.53 7.10
CA LYS A 189 -5.30 1.97 8.32
C LYS A 189 -5.05 3.04 9.39
N LEU A 190 -4.73 4.26 8.98
CA LEU A 190 -4.48 5.37 9.90
C LEU A 190 -5.77 5.87 10.56
N LEU A 191 -6.86 6.02 9.81
CA LEU A 191 -8.11 6.58 10.34
C LEU A 191 -8.64 5.78 11.55
N PRO A 192 -8.75 4.43 11.50
CA PRO A 192 -9.18 3.68 12.67
C PRO A 192 -8.16 3.69 13.83
N ALA A 193 -6.89 3.96 13.55
CA ALA A 193 -5.86 4.05 14.58
C ALA A 193 -5.88 5.41 15.31
N ILE A 194 -6.36 6.48 14.67
CA ILE A 194 -6.49 7.82 15.24
C ILE A 194 -7.83 7.97 15.95
N PHE A 195 -8.92 7.60 15.29
CA PHE A 195 -10.29 7.91 15.71
C PHE A 195 -11.03 6.70 16.31
N GLY A 196 -10.32 5.60 16.57
CA GLY A 196 -10.89 4.34 17.06
C GLY A 196 -11.47 3.44 15.97
N THR A 197 -11.82 2.21 16.35
CA THR A 197 -12.38 1.20 15.45
C THR A 197 -13.91 1.23 15.44
N VAL A 198 -14.53 0.44 14.55
CA VAL A 198 -15.99 0.24 14.55
C VAL A 198 -16.46 -0.43 15.85
N ASP A 199 -15.64 -1.33 16.42
CA ASP A 199 -15.98 -2.01 17.67
C ASP A 199 -15.90 -1.02 18.86
N ASP A 200 -14.96 -0.09 18.81
CA ASP A 200 -14.87 1.03 19.77
C ASP A 200 -16.06 1.98 19.62
N ALA A 201 -16.50 2.23 18.38
CA ALA A 201 -17.68 3.03 18.08
C ALA A 201 -18.95 2.42 18.67
N ALA A 202 -19.09 1.08 18.61
CA ALA A 202 -20.21 0.34 19.18
C ALA A 202 -20.25 0.41 20.72
N SER A 203 -19.08 0.46 21.36
CA SER A 203 -18.93 0.28 22.81
C SER A 203 -18.84 1.60 23.58
N ALA A 204 -18.37 2.69 22.97
CA ALA A 204 -17.97 3.90 23.69
C ALA A 204 -18.81 5.16 23.38
N GLY A 205 -19.75 5.12 22.43
CA GLY A 205 -20.61 6.26 22.06
C GLY A 205 -19.84 7.45 21.43
N ALA A 206 -18.97 8.11 22.18
CA ALA A 206 -18.20 9.29 21.77
C ALA A 206 -17.12 9.00 20.72
N ILE A 207 -16.38 7.88 20.84
CA ILE A 207 -15.28 7.51 19.92
C ILE A 207 -15.83 7.22 18.51
N GLY A 208 -17.02 6.61 18.42
CA GLY A 208 -17.68 6.35 17.15
C GLY A 208 -18.08 7.61 16.39
N GLY A 209 -18.41 8.69 17.13
CA GLY A 209 -18.73 9.98 16.55
C GLY A 209 -17.54 10.63 15.84
N GLU A 210 -16.34 10.53 16.39
CA GLU A 210 -15.14 11.11 15.80
C GLU A 210 -14.73 10.42 14.50
N LEU A 211 -14.70 9.08 14.48
CA LEU A 211 -14.40 8.33 13.25
C LEU A 211 -15.46 8.62 12.17
N ARG A 212 -16.74 8.65 12.55
CA ARG A 212 -17.83 8.95 11.62
C ARG A 212 -17.69 10.35 11.02
N ALA A 213 -17.47 11.37 11.85
CA ALA A 213 -17.25 12.74 11.40
C ALA A 213 -16.07 12.82 10.43
N ARG A 214 -14.96 12.15 10.77
CA ARG A 214 -13.79 12.10 9.89
C ARG A 214 -14.07 11.41 8.56
N LEU A 215 -14.82 10.30 8.55
CA LEU A 215 -15.19 9.60 7.31
C LEU A 215 -16.07 10.47 6.39
N LEU A 216 -16.93 11.34 6.96
CA LEU A 216 -17.68 12.32 6.17
C LEU A 216 -16.77 13.37 5.52
N GLU A 217 -15.70 13.80 6.21
CA GLU A 217 -14.66 14.65 5.60
C GLU A 217 -13.91 13.91 4.47
N GLU A 218 -13.62 12.62 4.66
CA GLU A 218 -12.95 11.81 3.63
C GLU A 218 -13.79 11.67 2.35
N LEU A 219 -15.13 11.73 2.44
CA LEU A 219 -15.99 11.79 1.25
C LEU A 219 -15.65 13.01 0.40
N GLN A 220 -15.43 14.20 0.99
CA GLN A 220 -15.01 15.38 0.23
C GLN A 220 -13.66 15.19 -0.46
N LEU A 221 -12.69 14.59 0.24
CA LEU A 221 -11.38 14.33 -0.33
C LEU A 221 -11.46 13.37 -1.53
N VAL A 222 -12.21 12.28 -1.40
CA VAL A 222 -12.32 11.28 -2.47
C VAL A 222 -13.15 11.77 -3.64
N ARG A 223 -14.18 12.60 -3.41
CA ARG A 223 -14.93 13.31 -4.46
C ARG A 223 -14.01 14.11 -5.37
N ASN A 224 -13.17 14.97 -4.79
CA ASN A 224 -12.23 15.78 -5.56
C ASN A 224 -11.32 14.92 -6.46
N ALA A 225 -10.89 13.75 -5.96
CA ALA A 225 -10.06 12.82 -6.72
C ALA A 225 -10.80 12.20 -7.91
N PHE A 226 -11.97 11.59 -7.70
CA PHE A 226 -12.66 10.90 -8.78
C PHE A 226 -13.41 11.83 -9.75
N PHE A 227 -13.72 13.08 -9.37
CA PHE A 227 -14.20 14.09 -10.32
C PHE A 227 -13.10 14.58 -11.25
N THR A 228 -11.86 14.60 -10.77
CA THR A 228 -10.71 14.98 -11.59
C THR A 228 -10.33 13.88 -12.58
N ALA A 229 -10.47 12.62 -12.18
CA ALA A 229 -10.14 11.45 -13.01
C ALA A 229 -11.12 10.28 -12.75
N PRO A 230 -12.31 10.29 -13.38
CA PRO A 230 -13.36 9.30 -13.15
C PRO A 230 -12.96 7.88 -13.56
N GLU A 231 -11.95 7.71 -14.41
CA GLU A 231 -11.39 6.44 -14.82
C GLU A 231 -10.40 5.83 -13.79
N ASP A 232 -9.92 6.61 -12.82
CA ASP A 232 -8.97 6.14 -11.81
C ASP A 232 -9.65 5.28 -10.73
N SER A 233 -9.31 4.00 -10.71
CA SER A 233 -9.92 3.05 -9.78
C SER A 233 -9.65 3.33 -8.29
N SER A 234 -8.57 4.03 -7.94
CA SER A 234 -8.08 4.09 -6.56
C SER A 234 -9.01 4.88 -5.67
N ALA A 235 -9.46 6.04 -6.14
CA ALA A 235 -10.44 6.86 -5.45
C ALA A 235 -11.77 6.11 -5.28
N TRP A 236 -12.25 5.40 -6.31
CA TRP A 236 -13.51 4.64 -6.22
C TRP A 236 -13.45 3.47 -5.23
N PHE A 237 -12.34 2.73 -5.17
CA PHE A 237 -12.16 1.70 -4.16
C PHE A 237 -12.11 2.28 -2.74
N TYR A 238 -11.48 3.44 -2.58
CA TYR A 238 -11.43 4.13 -1.29
C TYR A 238 -12.81 4.67 -0.88
N HIS A 239 -13.55 5.28 -1.81
CA HIS A 239 -14.93 5.75 -1.62
C HIS A 239 -15.85 4.62 -1.15
N ARG A 240 -15.80 3.47 -1.84
CA ARG A 240 -16.54 2.28 -1.41
C ARG A 240 -16.16 1.81 -0.01
N TRP A 241 -14.89 1.90 0.35
CA TRP A 241 -14.43 1.58 1.71
C TRP A 241 -14.97 2.56 2.76
N VAL A 242 -14.94 3.87 2.48
CA VAL A 242 -15.49 4.92 3.37
C VAL A 242 -16.97 4.67 3.62
N LEU A 243 -17.76 4.47 2.57
CA LEU A 243 -19.20 4.20 2.69
C LEU A 243 -19.50 2.94 3.49
N ALA A 244 -18.77 1.85 3.23
CA ALA A 244 -18.92 0.60 4.01
C ALA A 244 -18.58 0.79 5.50
N LYS A 245 -17.65 1.70 5.82
CA LYS A 245 -17.32 2.01 7.22
C LYS A 245 -18.36 2.88 7.91
N LEU A 246 -18.90 3.89 7.21
CA LEU A 246 -20.03 4.67 7.71
C LEU A 246 -21.23 3.77 8.01
N ASP A 247 -21.57 2.88 7.09
CA ASP A 247 -22.67 1.91 7.25
C ASP A 247 -22.44 0.96 8.43
N ALA A 248 -21.21 0.49 8.62
CA ALA A 248 -20.86 -0.37 9.75
C ALA A 248 -20.96 0.35 11.10
N ILE A 249 -20.53 1.61 11.18
CA ILE A 249 -20.65 2.44 12.40
C ILE A 249 -22.13 2.68 12.74
N ASP A 250 -22.92 3.08 11.73
CA ASP A 250 -24.34 3.38 11.93
C ASP A 250 -25.13 2.13 12.33
N ALA A 251 -24.77 0.96 11.80
CA ALA A 251 -25.39 -0.31 12.19
C ALA A 251 -24.97 -0.79 13.58
N ALA A 252 -23.75 -0.52 14.01
CA ALA A 252 -23.29 -0.88 15.36
C ALA A 252 -24.06 -0.12 16.46
N GLY A 253 -24.56 1.08 16.15
CA GLY A 253 -25.42 1.86 17.04
C GLY A 253 -26.92 1.51 16.97
N ALA A 254 -27.34 0.65 16.03
CA ALA A 254 -28.73 0.31 15.81
C ALA A 254 -29.15 -0.97 16.56
N PRO A 255 -30.42 -1.08 17.00
CA PRO A 255 -30.93 -2.32 17.57
C PRO A 255 -30.91 -3.46 16.52
N PRO A 256 -30.72 -4.72 16.94
CA PRO A 256 -30.75 -5.87 16.03
C PRO A 256 -32.06 -5.93 15.24
N SER A 257 -31.96 -6.10 13.92
CA SER A 257 -33.11 -6.23 13.02
C SER A 257 -32.81 -7.22 11.91
N ASP A 258 -33.82 -7.99 11.50
CA ASP A 258 -33.73 -8.94 10.38
C ASP A 258 -33.53 -8.22 9.03
N VAL A 259 -33.98 -6.97 8.91
CA VAL A 259 -33.82 -6.14 7.72
C VAL A 259 -33.00 -4.91 8.07
N ARG A 260 -31.77 -4.87 7.58
CA ARG A 260 -30.87 -3.74 7.78
C ARG A 260 -31.36 -2.54 6.98
N ARG A 261 -31.90 -1.54 7.67
CA ARG A 261 -32.32 -0.27 7.10
C ARG A 261 -31.35 0.84 7.51
N PRO A 262 -30.79 1.62 6.58
CA PRO A 262 -29.95 2.76 6.94
C PRO A 262 -30.75 3.81 7.73
N SER A 263 -30.09 4.53 8.64
CA SER A 263 -30.70 5.65 9.35
C SER A 263 -31.06 6.78 8.38
N PRO A 264 -32.02 7.68 8.70
CA PRO A 264 -32.36 8.81 7.82
C PRO A 264 -31.14 9.67 7.44
N GLU A 265 -30.22 9.87 8.38
CA GLU A 265 -28.99 10.61 8.15
C GLU A 265 -28.06 9.87 7.17
N HIS A 266 -27.87 8.56 7.35
CA HIS A 266 -27.09 7.75 6.42
C HIS A 266 -27.73 7.67 5.04
N THR A 267 -29.06 7.55 4.97
CA THR A 267 -29.82 7.59 3.72
C THR A 267 -29.61 8.91 2.97
N ALA A 268 -29.55 10.04 3.67
CA ALA A 268 -29.25 11.34 3.06
C ALA A 268 -27.84 11.34 2.45
N VAL A 269 -26.82 10.88 3.20
CA VAL A 269 -25.44 10.78 2.69
C VAL A 269 -25.37 9.90 1.43
N LEU A 270 -25.97 8.71 1.44
CA LEU A 270 -25.98 7.81 0.28
C LEU A 270 -26.73 8.42 -0.91
N SER A 271 -27.82 9.15 -0.66
CA SER A 271 -28.62 9.78 -1.71
C SER A 271 -27.88 10.93 -2.37
N ASP A 272 -27.18 11.75 -1.58
CA ASP A 272 -26.35 12.85 -2.06
C ASP A 272 -25.18 12.33 -2.91
N GLU A 273 -24.51 11.27 -2.44
CA GLU A 273 -23.45 10.60 -3.22
C GLU A 273 -23.99 10.06 -4.54
N LEU A 274 -25.17 9.41 -4.52
CA LEU A 274 -25.75 8.83 -5.72
C LEU A 274 -26.16 9.90 -6.72
N ALA A 275 -26.82 10.97 -6.28
CA ALA A 275 -27.21 12.08 -7.15
C ALA A 275 -25.99 12.68 -7.86
N MET A 276 -24.93 12.92 -7.10
CA MET A 276 -23.69 13.49 -7.60
C MET A 276 -22.92 12.55 -8.56
N ILE A 277 -22.99 11.23 -8.34
CA ILE A 277 -22.45 10.23 -9.29
C ILE A 277 -23.31 10.13 -10.57
N GLU A 278 -24.63 10.29 -10.46
CA GLU A 278 -25.52 10.32 -11.62
C GLU A 278 -25.24 11.57 -12.48
N ASP A 279 -25.01 12.74 -11.87
CA ASP A 279 -24.58 13.94 -12.60
C ASP A 279 -23.25 13.70 -13.35
N LEU A 280 -22.31 12.97 -12.74
CA LEU A 280 -21.06 12.57 -13.41
C LEU A 280 -21.31 11.61 -14.58
N LEU A 281 -22.27 10.68 -14.45
CA LEU A 281 -22.65 9.74 -15.51
C LEU A 281 -23.32 10.42 -16.70
N GLU A 282 -23.96 11.58 -16.53
CA GLU A 282 -24.46 12.37 -17.66
C GLU A 282 -23.31 12.86 -18.55
N LEU A 283 -22.16 13.19 -17.95
CA LEU A 283 -20.96 13.64 -18.66
C LEU A 283 -20.11 12.47 -19.18
N GLU A 284 -19.99 11.42 -18.38
CA GLU A 284 -19.09 10.27 -18.62
C GLU A 284 -19.86 8.93 -18.60
N PRO A 285 -20.82 8.71 -19.53
CA PRO A 285 -21.76 7.60 -19.47
C PRO A 285 -21.12 6.22 -19.67
N GLU A 286 -19.93 6.17 -20.28
CA GLU A 286 -19.19 4.94 -20.51
C GLU A 286 -18.14 4.66 -19.42
N SER A 287 -18.02 5.53 -18.42
CA SER A 287 -17.08 5.32 -17.32
C SER A 287 -17.60 4.25 -16.36
N LYS A 288 -16.89 3.12 -16.33
CA LYS A 288 -17.31 1.95 -15.56
C LYS A 288 -17.33 2.16 -14.05
N TRP A 289 -16.52 3.07 -13.52
CA TRP A 289 -16.39 3.24 -12.07
C TRP A 289 -17.55 4.03 -11.45
N PRO A 290 -17.96 5.19 -12.01
CA PRO A 290 -19.23 5.82 -11.66
C PRO A 290 -20.41 4.86 -11.76
N LEU A 291 -20.52 4.07 -12.84
CA LEU A 291 -21.57 3.05 -12.99
C LEU A 291 -21.54 2.02 -11.84
N ALA A 292 -20.35 1.50 -11.51
CA ALA A 292 -20.19 0.55 -10.42
C ALA A 292 -20.50 1.16 -9.04
N ALA A 293 -20.18 2.44 -8.82
CA ALA A 293 -20.49 3.17 -7.60
C ALA A 293 -22.00 3.43 -7.48
N ALA A 294 -22.67 3.82 -8.57
CA ALA A 294 -24.12 3.97 -8.63
C ALA A 294 -24.86 2.66 -8.31
N VAL A 295 -24.38 1.53 -8.84
CA VAL A 295 -24.90 0.20 -8.48
C VAL A 295 -24.73 -0.10 -6.99
N PHE A 296 -23.58 0.20 -6.42
CA PHE A 296 -23.31 -0.03 -4.99
C PHE A 296 -24.25 0.80 -4.09
N LEU A 297 -24.40 2.10 -4.39
CA LEU A 297 -25.28 3.02 -3.66
C LEU A 297 -26.76 2.69 -3.84
N GLY A 298 -27.18 2.40 -5.08
CA GLY A 298 -28.56 2.02 -5.39
C GLY A 298 -29.00 0.77 -4.65
N LYS A 299 -28.12 -0.25 -4.55
CA LYS A 299 -28.39 -1.45 -3.73
C LYS A 299 -28.54 -1.13 -2.24
N ALA A 300 -27.73 -0.21 -1.70
CA ALA A 300 -27.84 0.21 -0.31
C ALA A 300 -29.14 1.01 -0.04
N LEU A 301 -29.67 1.70 -1.05
CA LEU A 301 -30.88 2.51 -0.98
C LEU A 301 -32.17 1.74 -1.32
N ALA A 302 -32.09 0.54 -1.89
CA ALA A 302 -33.25 -0.22 -2.37
C ALA A 302 -34.36 -0.40 -1.32
N VAL A 303 -33.99 -0.63 -0.06
CA VAL A 303 -34.94 -0.85 1.05
C VAL A 303 -35.68 0.42 1.51
N VAL A 304 -35.23 1.61 1.09
CA VAL A 304 -35.81 2.92 1.48
C VAL A 304 -36.28 3.77 0.31
N ARG A 305 -35.79 3.51 -0.91
CA ARG A 305 -36.09 4.30 -2.11
C ARG A 305 -36.69 3.41 -3.20
N PRO A 306 -38.02 3.46 -3.42
CA PRO A 306 -38.67 2.78 -4.54
C PRO A 306 -38.03 3.18 -5.89
N GLY A 307 -37.94 2.24 -6.82
CA GLY A 307 -37.33 2.48 -8.14
C GLY A 307 -35.81 2.27 -8.21
N SER A 308 -35.16 2.01 -7.06
CA SER A 308 -33.70 1.83 -7.03
C SER A 308 -33.26 0.54 -7.74
N ASP A 309 -34.05 -0.54 -7.66
CA ASP A 309 -33.71 -1.83 -8.27
C ASP A 309 -33.75 -1.77 -9.81
N GLU A 310 -34.69 -1.02 -10.38
CA GLU A 310 -34.76 -0.75 -11.82
C GLU A 310 -33.52 0.00 -12.29
N ARG A 311 -33.14 1.10 -11.60
CA ARG A 311 -31.94 1.89 -11.91
C ARG A 311 -30.66 1.08 -11.76
N VAL A 312 -30.54 0.29 -10.70
CA VAL A 312 -29.40 -0.64 -10.51
C VAL A 312 -29.31 -1.62 -11.68
N SER A 313 -30.44 -2.15 -12.14
CA SER A 313 -30.48 -3.08 -13.27
C SER A 313 -30.08 -2.42 -14.58
N GLU A 314 -30.47 -1.16 -14.82
CA GLU A 314 -30.02 -0.36 -15.96
C GLU A 314 -28.49 -0.18 -15.94
N HIS A 315 -27.92 0.26 -14.82
CA HIS A 315 -26.47 0.47 -14.68
C HIS A 315 -25.67 -0.83 -14.83
N LEU A 316 -26.16 -1.95 -14.32
CA LEU A 316 -25.53 -3.26 -14.50
C LEU A 316 -25.51 -3.71 -15.96
N ARG A 317 -26.56 -3.43 -16.75
CA ARG A 317 -26.57 -3.70 -18.19
C ARG A 317 -25.57 -2.80 -18.94
N SER A 318 -25.44 -1.54 -18.54
CA SER A 318 -24.41 -0.64 -19.07
C SER A 318 -23.00 -1.17 -18.75
N LEU A 319 -22.76 -1.64 -17.52
CA LEU A 319 -21.50 -2.28 -17.12
C LEU A 319 -21.14 -3.51 -17.95
N GLN A 320 -22.12 -4.34 -18.33
CA GLN A 320 -21.90 -5.47 -19.23
C GLN A 320 -21.40 -5.03 -20.61
N ARG A 321 -21.83 -3.86 -21.10
CA ARG A 321 -21.37 -3.27 -22.36
C ARG A 321 -19.97 -2.67 -22.23
N VAL A 322 -19.71 -1.88 -21.17
CA VAL A 322 -18.48 -1.08 -21.05
C VAL A 322 -17.29 -1.82 -20.43
N ASP A 323 -17.52 -2.89 -19.66
CA ASP A 323 -16.46 -3.75 -19.11
C ASP A 323 -16.73 -5.24 -19.45
N PRO A 324 -16.61 -5.63 -20.75
CA PRO A 324 -16.99 -6.96 -21.21
C PRO A 324 -16.20 -8.09 -20.56
N THR A 325 -14.99 -7.79 -20.07
CA THR A 325 -14.16 -8.77 -19.35
C THR A 325 -14.75 -9.20 -18.00
N ARG A 326 -15.71 -8.44 -17.45
CA ARG A 326 -16.41 -8.72 -16.18
C ARG A 326 -17.90 -9.01 -16.39
N VAL A 327 -18.35 -9.30 -17.62
CA VAL A 327 -19.77 -9.53 -17.95
C VAL A 327 -20.47 -10.56 -17.05
N GLN A 328 -19.77 -11.64 -16.69
CA GLN A 328 -20.31 -12.71 -15.83
C GLN A 328 -20.50 -12.24 -14.39
N TYR A 329 -19.63 -11.34 -13.90
CA TYR A 329 -19.79 -10.73 -12.58
C TYR A 329 -21.05 -9.85 -12.54
N TYR A 330 -21.28 -9.03 -13.56
CA TYR A 330 -22.47 -8.18 -13.62
C TYR A 330 -23.77 -8.98 -13.84
N ALA A 331 -23.72 -10.07 -14.62
CA ALA A 331 -24.85 -10.98 -14.81
C ALA A 331 -25.28 -11.58 -13.46
N HIS A 332 -24.32 -12.09 -12.68
CA HIS A 332 -24.60 -12.59 -11.34
C HIS A 332 -25.23 -11.51 -10.43
N LEU A 333 -24.75 -10.26 -10.50
CA LEU A 333 -25.34 -9.16 -9.72
C LEU A 333 -26.76 -8.80 -10.17
N LEU A 334 -27.12 -8.96 -11.44
CA LEU A 334 -28.48 -8.75 -11.95
C LEU A 334 -29.44 -9.80 -11.38
N ASP A 335 -29.03 -11.07 -11.39
CA ASP A 335 -29.85 -12.17 -10.86
C ASP A 335 -30.23 -11.93 -9.40
N THR A 336 -29.28 -11.43 -8.59
CA THR A 336 -29.53 -11.11 -7.17
C THR A 336 -30.58 -10.01 -6.97
N VAL A 337 -30.62 -8.99 -7.85
CA VAL A 337 -31.60 -7.90 -7.76
C VAL A 337 -32.99 -8.40 -8.14
N THR A 338 -33.09 -9.16 -9.24
CA THR A 338 -34.37 -9.71 -9.69
C THR A 338 -34.99 -10.69 -8.70
N SER A 339 -34.17 -11.47 -8.00
CA SER A 339 -34.65 -12.41 -6.98
C SER A 339 -35.15 -11.69 -5.72
N SER A 340 -34.56 -10.54 -5.37
CA SER A 340 -35.00 -9.72 -4.23
C SER A 340 -36.30 -8.94 -4.50
N ALA A 341 -36.62 -8.65 -5.76
CA ALA A 341 -37.87 -7.97 -6.14
C ALA A 341 -39.09 -8.92 -6.18
N LEU A 342 -38.85 -10.24 -6.17
CA LEU A 342 -39.87 -11.28 -6.21
C LEU A 342 -40.21 -11.86 -4.82
N SER A 343 -39.44 -11.52 -3.79
CA SER A 343 -39.67 -11.87 -2.38
C SER A 343 -40.27 -10.69 -1.62
#